data_AF-A0A1C6QIZ9-F1
#
_entry.id   AF-A0A1C6QIZ9-F1
#
_cell.length_a   1.000
_cell.length_b   1.000
_cell.length_c   1.000
_cell.angle_alpha   90.00
_cell.angle_beta   90.00
_cell.angle_gamma   90.00
#
_symmetry.space_group_name_H-M   'P 1'
#
loop_
_entity.id
_entity.type
_entity.pdbx_description
1 polymer ?
#
loop_
_entity_poly.entity_id
_entity_poly.type
_entity_poly.pdbx_seq_one_letter_code
_entity_poly.pdbx_strand_id
1 'polypeptide(L)'
;MTTALLVRLAALAATAARGDAPAPSSEVLADRPDGTVVRSGRTVAKAHAPGADPRELTARLRIAAHPLLHGILLPPWARDEAPPPRAGTLCHGDLHLGQLVRHPAGDGPWLLIDIDDLGRGDGAWDLARPAAWFATGLLAPDIWTRFLAAYRTAGGPAVGPHGDPWPDLEIPARALTVQTAALAVAKATAAARPLDEAETAVVDACARMTSPPQQLASAGPDVG
;
A
#
# COMPACT_ATOMS: atom_id res chain seq x y z
N MET A 1 11.97 9.48 -24.08
CA MET A 1 11.60 8.07 -24.37
C MET A 1 11.05 7.99 -25.80
N THR A 2 11.32 6.95 -26.58
CA THR A 2 11.00 6.94 -28.03
C THR A 2 9.50 6.80 -28.31
N THR A 3 8.94 7.67 -29.16
CA THR A 3 7.56 7.62 -29.71
C THR A 3 7.09 6.22 -30.11
N ALA A 4 8.01 5.36 -30.55
CA ALA A 4 7.75 3.96 -30.87
C ALA A 4 7.25 3.11 -29.69
N LEU A 5 7.71 3.35 -28.45
CA LEU A 5 7.25 2.61 -27.26
C LEU A 5 5.80 2.96 -26.92
N LEU A 6 5.44 4.25 -26.98
CA LEU A 6 4.08 4.72 -26.77
C LEU A 6 3.11 4.13 -27.79
N VAL A 7 3.50 4.13 -29.08
CA VAL A 7 2.69 3.52 -30.16
C VAL A 7 2.49 2.02 -29.93
N ARG A 8 3.54 1.28 -29.54
CA ARG A 8 3.44 -0.16 -29.23
C ARG A 8 2.58 -0.44 -28.01
N LEU A 9 2.71 0.36 -26.96
CA LEU A 9 1.95 0.18 -25.72
C LEU A 9 0.46 0.52 -25.92
N ALA A 10 0.16 1.57 -26.68
CA ALA A 10 -1.18 1.92 -27.14
C ALA A 10 -1.82 0.79 -27.96
N ALA A 11 -1.08 0.22 -28.93
CA ALA A 11 -1.55 -0.90 -29.73
C ALA A 11 -1.84 -2.14 -28.86
N LEU A 12 -0.96 -2.45 -27.90
CA LEU A 12 -1.16 -3.55 -26.96
C LEU A 12 -2.43 -3.34 -26.11
N ALA A 13 -2.61 -2.15 -25.55
CA ALA A 13 -3.79 -1.80 -24.76
C ALA A 13 -5.08 -1.92 -25.60
N ALA A 14 -5.07 -1.45 -26.85
CA ALA A 14 -6.21 -1.56 -27.77
C ALA A 14 -6.54 -3.03 -28.12
N THR A 15 -5.54 -3.87 -28.37
CA THR A 15 -5.78 -5.31 -28.68
C THR A 15 -6.36 -6.10 -27.51
N ALA A 16 -6.05 -5.70 -26.27
CA ALA A 16 -6.56 -6.31 -25.06
C ALA A 16 -7.96 -5.79 -24.67
N ALA A 17 -8.36 -4.61 -25.15
CA ALA A 17 -9.66 -3.98 -24.88
C ALA A 17 -10.84 -4.58 -25.67
N ARG A 18 -10.66 -5.71 -26.39
CA ARG A 18 -11.61 -6.22 -27.40
C ARG A 18 -13.07 -6.27 -26.91
N GLY A 19 -13.83 -5.33 -27.45
CA GLY A 19 -15.25 -5.37 -27.82
C GLY A 19 -15.37 -4.58 -29.15
N ASP A 20 -16.47 -4.77 -29.90
CA ASP A 20 -16.71 -4.31 -31.29
C ASP A 20 -16.71 -2.78 -31.54
N ALA A 21 -16.12 -1.98 -30.65
CA ALA A 21 -16.08 -0.53 -30.72
C ALA A 21 -14.84 -0.01 -31.49
N PRO A 22 -14.92 1.19 -32.10
CA PRO A 22 -13.77 1.84 -32.72
C PRO A 22 -12.60 1.98 -31.73
N ALA A 23 -11.37 1.83 -32.23
CA ALA A 23 -10.16 1.85 -31.41
C ALA A 23 -10.13 3.12 -30.53
N PRO A 24 -10.12 3.00 -29.19
CA PRO A 24 -10.13 4.16 -28.31
C PRO A 24 -8.91 5.04 -28.56
N SER A 25 -9.08 6.36 -28.41
CA SER A 25 -7.92 7.24 -28.29
C SER A 25 -7.07 6.76 -27.10
N SER A 26 -5.75 6.73 -27.31
CA SER A 26 -4.80 6.32 -26.27
C SER A 26 -4.29 7.54 -25.52
N GLU A 27 -4.30 7.48 -24.19
CA GLU A 27 -3.85 8.55 -23.31
C GLU A 27 -2.68 8.07 -22.45
N VAL A 28 -1.63 8.89 -22.35
CA VAL A 28 -0.52 8.63 -21.41
C VAL A 28 -0.96 9.08 -20.03
N LEU A 29 -1.09 8.15 -19.10
CA LEU A 29 -1.44 8.44 -17.71
C LEU A 29 -0.22 8.82 -16.86
N ALA A 30 0.93 8.23 -17.17
CA ALA A 30 2.20 8.52 -16.49
C ALA A 30 3.39 8.19 -17.41
N ASP A 31 4.43 9.01 -17.38
CA ASP A 31 5.72 8.72 -18.02
C ASP A 31 6.85 9.06 -17.05
N ARG A 32 7.42 8.02 -16.42
CA ARG A 32 8.42 8.14 -15.35
C ARG A 32 9.63 7.23 -15.65
N PRO A 33 10.81 7.49 -15.05
CA PRO A 33 11.99 6.65 -15.27
C PRO A 33 11.77 5.15 -14.96
N ASP A 34 10.86 4.83 -14.04
CA ASP A 34 10.51 3.46 -13.64
C ASP A 34 9.47 2.79 -14.55
N GLY A 35 8.81 3.56 -15.43
CA GLY A 35 7.89 3.03 -16.44
C GLY A 35 6.88 4.04 -17.00
N THR A 36 6.17 3.59 -18.03
CA THR A 36 5.19 4.39 -18.76
C THR A 36 3.85 3.69 -18.76
N VAL A 37 2.78 4.44 -18.51
CA VAL A 37 1.42 3.93 -18.38
C VAL A 37 0.53 4.58 -19.44
N VAL A 38 -0.14 3.77 -20.25
CA VAL A 38 -1.07 4.21 -21.29
C VAL A 38 -2.44 3.59 -21.07
N ARG A 39 -3.49 4.37 -21.22
CA ARG A 39 -4.88 3.94 -21.22
C ARG A 39 -5.45 3.93 -22.64
N SER A 40 -6.18 2.88 -22.99
CA SER A 40 -7.00 2.78 -24.19
C SER A 40 -8.38 2.25 -23.79
N GLY A 41 -9.38 3.14 -23.74
CA GLY A 41 -10.71 2.81 -23.21
C GLY A 41 -10.61 2.38 -21.73
N ARG A 42 -11.09 1.17 -21.40
CA ARG A 42 -10.99 0.59 -20.05
C ARG A 42 -9.68 -0.15 -19.78
N THR A 43 -8.83 -0.30 -20.79
CA THR A 43 -7.57 -1.06 -20.64
C THR A 43 -6.43 -0.12 -20.32
N VAL A 44 -5.65 -0.45 -19.30
CA VAL A 44 -4.41 0.23 -18.94
C VAL A 44 -3.24 -0.72 -19.18
N ALA A 45 -2.21 -0.25 -19.89
CA ALA A 45 -0.97 -0.98 -20.12
C ALA A 45 0.20 -0.21 -19.52
N LYS A 46 1.09 -0.91 -18.82
CA LYS A 46 2.33 -0.36 -18.26
C LYS A 46 3.54 -1.00 -18.94
N ALA A 47 4.42 -0.18 -19.50
CA ALA A 47 5.77 -0.56 -19.85
C ALA A 47 6.69 -0.35 -18.64
N HIS A 48 7.47 -1.37 -18.28
CA HIS A 48 8.48 -1.27 -17.23
C HIS A 48 9.82 -0.78 -17.81
N ALA A 49 10.64 -0.16 -16.97
CA ALA A 49 11.99 0.25 -17.34
C ALA A 49 12.81 -0.93 -17.94
N PRO A 50 13.71 -0.68 -18.91
CA PRO A 50 14.46 -1.74 -19.60
C PRO A 50 15.31 -2.65 -18.69
N GLY A 51 15.65 -2.19 -17.48
CA GLY A 51 16.42 -2.95 -16.49
C GLY A 51 15.56 -3.79 -15.53
N ALA A 52 14.24 -3.80 -15.66
CA ALA A 52 13.37 -4.62 -14.81
C ALA A 52 13.52 -6.11 -15.14
N ASP A 53 13.68 -6.97 -14.13
CA ASP A 53 13.77 -8.42 -14.32
C ASP A 53 12.42 -9.00 -14.80
N PRO A 54 12.35 -9.57 -16.03
CA PRO A 54 11.13 -10.19 -16.53
C PRO A 54 10.61 -11.34 -15.67
N ARG A 55 11.48 -12.05 -14.94
CA ARG A 55 11.09 -13.16 -14.07
C ARG A 55 10.35 -12.65 -12.84
N GLU A 56 10.86 -11.60 -12.20
CA GLU A 56 10.15 -10.94 -11.10
C GLU A 56 8.81 -10.37 -11.56
N LEU A 57 8.77 -9.70 -12.72
CA LEU A 57 7.52 -9.16 -13.27
C LEU A 57 6.51 -10.27 -13.52
N THR A 58 6.94 -11.40 -14.10
CA THR A 58 6.07 -12.56 -14.35
C THR A 58 5.54 -13.15 -13.04
N ALA A 59 6.37 -13.23 -12.00
CA ALA A 59 5.93 -13.70 -10.68
C ALA A 59 4.85 -12.78 -10.09
N ARG A 60 5.06 -11.45 -10.13
CA ARG A 60 4.07 -10.46 -9.67
C ARG A 60 2.74 -10.57 -10.44
N LEU A 61 2.80 -10.74 -11.76
CA LEU A 61 1.61 -10.93 -12.60
C LEU A 61 0.88 -12.25 -12.29
N ARG A 62 1.61 -13.35 -12.04
CA ARG A 62 1.00 -14.64 -11.63
C ARG A 62 0.29 -14.54 -10.29
N ILE A 63 0.88 -13.83 -9.33
CA ILE A 63 0.25 -13.57 -8.03
C ILE A 63 -1.01 -12.72 -8.23
N ALA A 64 -0.94 -11.62 -8.98
CA ALA A 64 -2.09 -10.75 -9.25
C ALA A 64 -3.24 -11.47 -9.96
N ALA A 65 -2.93 -12.42 -10.84
CA ALA A 65 -3.93 -13.22 -11.58
C ALA A 65 -4.38 -14.49 -10.84
N HIS A 66 -3.82 -14.79 -9.65
CA HIS A 66 -4.09 -16.06 -8.97
C HIS A 66 -5.55 -16.12 -8.48
N PRO A 67 -6.33 -17.15 -8.84
CA PRO A 67 -7.76 -17.21 -8.47
C PRO A 67 -8.03 -17.14 -6.96
N LEU A 68 -7.16 -17.74 -6.14
CA LEU A 68 -7.28 -17.65 -4.67
C LEU A 68 -7.06 -16.24 -4.11
N LEU A 69 -6.49 -15.33 -4.89
CA LEU A 69 -6.23 -13.94 -4.51
C LEU A 69 -7.27 -12.97 -5.10
N HIS A 70 -8.28 -13.51 -5.79
CA HIS A 70 -9.38 -12.73 -6.33
C HIS A 70 -10.20 -12.08 -5.20
N GLY A 71 -10.38 -10.76 -5.25
CA GLY A 71 -11.05 -9.99 -4.18
C GLY A 71 -10.19 -9.73 -2.93
N ILE A 72 -9.03 -10.38 -2.78
CA ILE A 72 -8.07 -10.11 -1.70
C ILE A 72 -7.21 -8.89 -2.05
N LEU A 73 -6.76 -8.80 -3.30
CA LEU A 73 -5.81 -7.75 -3.70
C LEU A 73 -6.48 -6.41 -4.03
N LEU A 74 -7.75 -6.41 -4.42
CA LEU A 74 -8.46 -5.18 -4.80
C LEU A 74 -9.88 -5.16 -4.23
N PRO A 75 -10.23 -4.18 -3.37
CA PRO A 75 -11.60 -4.00 -2.90
C PRO A 75 -12.53 -3.67 -4.08
N PRO A 76 -13.86 -3.88 -3.95
CA PRO A 76 -14.82 -3.64 -5.04
C PRO A 76 -14.68 -2.28 -5.72
N TRP A 77 -14.38 -1.23 -4.96
CA TRP A 77 -14.20 0.10 -5.52
C TRP A 77 -12.96 0.26 -6.40
N ALA A 78 -11.89 -0.49 -6.12
CA ALA A 78 -10.69 -0.50 -6.96
C ALA A 78 -10.89 -1.31 -8.25
N ARG A 79 -12.00 -2.07 -8.33
CA ARG A 79 -12.41 -2.88 -9.49
C ARG A 79 -13.53 -2.24 -10.31
N ASP A 80 -13.92 -1.00 -9.99
CA ASP A 80 -15.08 -0.31 -10.60
C ASP A 80 -16.42 -1.02 -10.33
N GLU A 81 -16.49 -1.82 -9.25
CA GLU A 81 -17.70 -2.54 -8.83
C GLU A 81 -18.48 -1.79 -7.74
N ALA A 82 -17.88 -0.74 -7.16
CA ALA A 82 -18.49 0.14 -6.16
C ALA A 82 -17.86 1.55 -6.25
N PRO A 83 -18.54 2.62 -5.80
CA PRO A 83 -17.89 3.92 -5.66
C PRO A 83 -16.75 3.86 -4.63
N PRO A 84 -15.63 4.57 -4.84
CA PRO A 84 -14.57 4.64 -3.85
C PRO A 84 -15.09 5.24 -2.54
N PRO A 85 -14.61 4.76 -1.38
CA PRO A 85 -14.90 5.40 -0.11
C PRO A 85 -14.52 6.88 -0.23
N ARG A 86 -15.37 7.78 0.27
CA ARG A 86 -15.16 9.23 0.12
C ARG A 86 -13.88 9.64 0.85
N ALA A 87 -12.83 9.79 0.07
CA ALA A 87 -11.51 10.25 0.44
C ALA A 87 -11.43 11.78 0.32
N GLY A 88 -11.88 12.49 1.36
CA GLY A 88 -11.92 13.96 1.38
C GLY A 88 -10.59 14.62 1.73
N THR A 89 -9.64 13.86 2.26
CA THR A 89 -8.42 14.37 2.90
C THR A 89 -7.25 14.35 1.93
N LEU A 90 -6.38 15.36 2.01
CA LEU A 90 -5.10 15.34 1.31
C LEU A 90 -4.15 14.41 2.08
N CYS A 91 -3.73 13.33 1.45
CA CYS A 91 -2.84 12.31 2.03
C CYS A 91 -1.48 12.39 1.33
N HIS A 92 -0.41 12.20 2.10
CA HIS A 92 0.96 12.17 1.60
C HIS A 92 1.21 11.00 0.66
N GLY A 93 0.62 9.83 0.96
CA GLY A 93 0.68 8.64 0.11
C GLY A 93 1.85 7.70 0.44
N ASP A 94 2.98 8.22 0.89
CA ASP A 94 4.09 7.40 1.43
C ASP A 94 4.72 8.00 2.69
N LEU A 95 3.94 8.45 3.67
CA LEU A 95 4.49 9.09 4.86
C LEU A 95 5.49 8.19 5.62
N HIS A 96 6.73 8.65 5.76
CA HIS A 96 7.73 8.09 6.67
C HIS A 96 8.69 9.14 7.24
N LEU A 97 9.36 8.82 8.36
CA LEU A 97 10.22 9.78 9.08
C LEU A 97 11.41 10.31 8.26
N GLY A 98 11.79 9.60 7.20
CA GLY A 98 12.85 10.03 6.27
C GLY A 98 12.45 11.22 5.39
N GLN A 99 11.16 11.56 5.35
CA GLN A 99 10.61 12.68 4.60
C GLN A 99 10.39 13.93 5.46
N LEU A 100 10.81 13.90 6.73
CA LEU A 100 10.78 15.06 7.60
C LEU A 100 12.14 15.74 7.60
N VAL A 101 12.18 17.01 7.20
CA VAL A 101 13.39 17.83 7.18
C VAL A 101 13.18 19.14 7.94
N ARG A 102 14.24 19.69 8.54
CA ARG A 102 14.20 21.04 9.11
C ARG A 102 14.78 22.05 8.14
N HIS A 103 14.10 23.17 7.95
CA HIS A 103 14.62 24.27 7.14
C HIS A 103 14.34 25.65 7.76
N PRO A 104 15.37 26.48 8.05
CA PRO A 104 16.80 26.20 7.90
C PRO A 104 17.25 25.01 8.78
N ALA A 105 18.35 24.36 8.41
CA ALA A 105 18.85 23.20 9.15
C ALA A 105 19.13 23.56 10.62
N GLY A 106 18.79 22.63 11.53
CA GLY A 106 18.95 22.82 12.99
C GLY A 106 17.78 23.56 13.64
N ASP A 107 17.49 24.77 13.16
CA ASP A 107 16.64 25.72 13.91
C ASP A 107 15.27 25.96 13.26
N GLY A 108 15.10 25.53 12.01
CA GLY A 108 13.87 25.73 11.26
C GLY A 108 12.74 24.79 11.63
N PRO A 109 11.49 25.11 11.21
CA PRO A 109 10.36 24.21 11.34
C PRO A 109 10.59 22.90 10.59
N TRP A 110 9.90 21.86 11.04
CA TRP A 110 9.78 20.61 10.29
C TRP A 110 8.91 20.82 9.06
N LEU A 111 9.41 20.37 7.92
CA LEU A 111 8.73 20.34 6.63
C LEU A 111 8.64 18.89 6.17
N LEU A 112 7.52 18.57 5.53
CA LEU A 112 7.29 17.30 4.86
C LEU A 112 7.69 17.47 3.38
N ILE A 113 8.54 16.57 2.89
CA ILE A 113 9.01 16.54 1.51
C ILE A 113 8.59 15.23 0.83
N ASP A 114 8.94 15.05 -0.45
CA ASP A 114 8.67 13.81 -1.20
C ASP A 114 7.18 13.59 -1.48
N ILE A 115 6.54 14.64 -1.98
CA ILE A 115 5.09 14.72 -2.24
C ILE A 115 4.66 14.06 -3.57
N ASP A 116 5.45 13.14 -4.12
CA ASP A 116 5.21 12.53 -5.42
C ASP A 116 3.94 11.67 -5.44
N ASP A 117 3.54 11.14 -4.28
CA ASP A 117 2.34 10.33 -4.07
C ASP A 117 1.18 11.12 -3.44
N LEU A 118 1.30 12.45 -3.34
CA LEU A 118 0.31 13.32 -2.73
C LEU A 118 -1.02 13.26 -3.50
N GLY A 119 -2.10 12.97 -2.79
CA GLY A 119 -3.41 12.80 -3.42
C GLY A 119 -4.58 12.91 -2.46
N ARG A 120 -5.80 12.94 -3.01
CA ARG A 120 -7.01 12.84 -2.20
C ARG A 120 -7.21 11.38 -1.81
N GLY A 121 -7.27 11.11 -0.52
CA GLY A 121 -7.29 9.78 0.07
C GLY A 121 -8.06 9.73 1.39
N ASP A 122 -8.11 8.54 1.95
CA ASP A 122 -8.43 8.35 3.36
C ASP A 122 -7.16 8.59 4.19
N GLY A 123 -7.21 9.58 5.08
CA GLY A 123 -6.07 10.03 5.87
C GLY A 123 -5.51 8.95 6.80
N ALA A 124 -6.29 7.91 7.13
CA ALA A 124 -5.82 6.79 7.93
C ALA A 124 -4.61 6.07 7.30
N TRP A 125 -4.47 6.12 5.97
CA TRP A 125 -3.35 5.51 5.26
C TRP A 125 -2.00 6.19 5.52
N ASP A 126 -1.97 7.49 5.78
CA ASP A 126 -0.72 8.17 6.19
C ASP A 126 -0.27 7.69 7.58
N LEU A 127 -1.19 7.19 8.41
CA LEU A 127 -0.88 6.63 9.73
C LEU A 127 -0.62 5.12 9.71
N ALA A 128 -0.70 4.47 8.53
CA ALA A 128 -0.55 3.02 8.41
C ALA A 128 0.80 2.53 8.97
N ARG A 129 1.90 3.26 8.70
CA ARG A 129 3.27 2.91 9.11
C ARG A 129 3.49 2.93 10.62
N PRO A 130 3.25 4.05 11.32
CA PRO A 130 3.39 4.04 12.77
C PRO A 130 2.38 3.09 13.45
N ALA A 131 1.17 2.92 12.90
CA ALA A 131 0.20 1.97 13.44
C ALA A 131 0.64 0.51 13.26
N ALA A 132 1.18 0.14 12.10
CA ALA A 132 1.74 -1.19 11.84
C ALA A 132 2.93 -1.49 12.75
N TRP A 133 3.86 -0.53 12.93
CA TRP A 133 4.99 -0.71 13.84
C TRP A 133 4.54 -0.89 15.29
N PHE A 134 3.53 -0.14 15.73
CA PHE A 134 2.95 -0.33 17.06
C PHE A 134 2.29 -1.72 17.21
N ALA A 135 1.46 -2.13 16.24
CA ALA A 135 0.80 -3.45 16.26
C ALA A 135 1.77 -4.63 16.24
N THR A 136 2.93 -4.47 15.60
CA THR A 136 3.98 -5.50 15.48
C THR A 136 4.97 -5.49 16.65
N GLY A 137 4.90 -4.50 17.54
CA GLY A 137 5.84 -4.34 18.65
C GLY A 137 7.15 -3.63 18.29
N LEU A 138 7.28 -3.13 17.05
CA LEU A 138 8.44 -2.37 16.57
C LEU A 138 8.45 -0.92 17.06
N LEU A 139 7.29 -0.37 17.42
CA LEU A 139 7.16 0.96 18.01
C LEU A 139 6.73 0.86 19.46
N ALA A 140 7.51 1.49 20.35
CA ALA A 140 7.20 1.48 21.78
C ALA A 140 5.84 2.15 22.07
N PRO A 141 5.05 1.63 23.02
CA PRO A 141 3.71 2.16 23.30
C PRO A 141 3.67 3.63 23.74
N ASP A 142 4.68 4.10 24.46
CA ASP A 142 4.80 5.49 24.89
C ASP A 142 5.05 6.44 23.71
N ILE A 143 5.85 6.01 22.73
CA ILE A 143 6.10 6.78 21.50
C ILE A 143 4.83 6.86 20.67
N TRP A 144 4.12 5.73 20.49
CA TRP A 144 2.83 5.71 19.78
C TRP A 144 1.81 6.64 20.44
N THR A 145 1.67 6.55 21.76
CA THR A 145 0.73 7.38 22.54
C THR A 145 1.06 8.87 22.39
N ARG A 146 2.34 9.24 22.51
CA ARG A 146 2.78 10.63 22.36
C ARG A 146 2.54 11.16 20.93
N PHE A 147 2.84 10.35 19.92
CA PHE A 147 2.61 10.69 18.52
C PHE A 147 1.11 10.93 18.25
N LEU A 148 0.25 9.99 18.63
CA LEU A 148 -1.19 10.07 18.40
C LEU A 148 -1.82 11.26 19.13
N ALA A 149 -1.38 11.53 20.37
CA ALA A 149 -1.81 12.70 21.11
C ALA A 149 -1.44 14.01 20.40
N ALA A 150 -0.17 14.15 19.97
CA ALA A 150 0.29 15.32 19.23
C ALA A 150 -0.47 15.50 17.90
N TYR A 151 -0.71 14.40 17.17
CA TYR A 151 -1.48 14.40 15.93
C TYR A 151 -2.91 14.92 16.14
N ARG A 152 -3.60 14.41 17.17
CA ARG A 152 -4.95 14.86 17.55
C ARG A 152 -4.97 16.32 17.99
N THR A 153 -4.00 16.75 18.80
CA THR A 153 -3.87 18.16 19.24
C THR A 153 -3.65 19.11 18.06
N ALA A 154 -2.94 18.66 17.02
CA ALA A 154 -2.76 19.43 15.79
C ALA A 154 -3.98 19.43 14.86
N GLY A 155 -5.09 18.77 15.23
CA GLY A 155 -6.31 18.69 14.42
C GLY A 155 -6.23 17.65 13.31
N GLY A 156 -5.37 16.63 13.46
CA GLY A 156 -5.19 15.56 12.47
C GLY A 156 -6.50 14.81 12.16
N PRO A 157 -6.96 14.77 10.88
CA PRO A 157 -8.29 14.28 10.53
C PRO A 157 -8.38 12.75 10.31
N ALA A 158 -7.25 12.04 10.36
CA ALA A 158 -7.16 10.62 9.99
C ALA A 158 -7.84 9.65 10.97
N VAL A 159 -8.09 10.11 12.20
CA VAL A 159 -8.72 9.33 13.26
C VAL A 159 -9.64 10.24 14.08
N GLY A 160 -10.60 9.66 14.79
CA GLY A 160 -11.42 10.41 15.74
C GLY A 160 -10.59 11.22 16.75
N PRO A 161 -11.07 12.40 17.20
CA PRO A 161 -10.32 13.28 18.11
C PRO A 161 -10.09 12.66 19.50
N HIS A 162 -10.89 11.67 19.87
CA HIS A 162 -10.82 10.93 21.14
C HIS A 162 -11.15 9.44 20.91
N GLY A 163 -10.90 8.63 21.92
CA GLY A 163 -11.26 7.20 21.91
C GLY A 163 -10.25 6.32 21.17
N ASP A 164 -10.69 5.10 20.91
CA ASP A 164 -9.92 4.06 20.24
C ASP A 164 -9.70 4.43 18.75
N PRO A 165 -8.44 4.55 18.27
CA PRO A 165 -8.16 4.82 16.87
C PRO A 165 -8.23 3.57 15.98
N TRP A 166 -8.30 2.36 16.55
CA TRP A 166 -8.19 1.12 15.78
C TRP A 166 -9.30 0.86 14.76
N PRO A 167 -10.56 1.28 14.96
CA PRO A 167 -11.58 1.16 13.92
C PRO A 167 -11.16 1.79 12.58
N ASP A 168 -10.41 2.90 12.62
CA ASP A 168 -9.88 3.57 11.43
C ASP A 168 -8.55 2.95 10.96
N LEU A 169 -7.70 2.50 11.90
CA LEU A 169 -6.32 2.11 11.62
C LEU A 169 -6.09 0.61 11.37
N GLU A 170 -7.03 -0.26 11.71
CA GLU A 170 -6.83 -1.72 11.62
C GLU A 170 -6.49 -2.15 10.18
N ILE A 171 -7.30 -1.73 9.21
CA ILE A 171 -7.11 -2.11 7.81
C ILE A 171 -5.78 -1.56 7.26
N PRO A 172 -5.47 -0.24 7.37
CA PRO A 172 -4.18 0.29 6.90
C PRO A 172 -2.98 -0.37 7.59
N ALA A 173 -3.02 -0.58 8.90
CA ALA A 173 -1.93 -1.20 9.65
C ALA A 173 -1.68 -2.64 9.20
N ARG A 174 -2.75 -3.44 9.03
CA ARG A 174 -2.63 -4.83 8.54
C ARG A 174 -2.12 -4.88 7.10
N ALA A 175 -2.65 -4.02 6.23
CA ALA A 175 -2.24 -3.96 4.82
C ALA A 175 -0.74 -3.64 4.70
N LEU A 176 -0.25 -2.63 5.43
CA LEU A 176 1.15 -2.28 5.42
C LEU A 176 2.04 -3.33 6.09
N THR A 177 1.56 -4.01 7.13
CA THR A 177 2.28 -5.14 7.73
C THR A 177 2.51 -6.24 6.71
N VAL A 178 1.46 -6.65 5.99
CA VAL A 178 1.56 -7.68 4.92
C VAL A 178 2.48 -7.23 3.79
N GLN A 179 2.36 -5.98 3.34
CA GLN A 179 3.24 -5.42 2.31
C GLN A 179 4.71 -5.45 2.76
N THR A 180 4.98 -5.03 4.01
CA THR A 180 6.33 -4.98 4.58
C THR A 180 6.93 -6.37 4.71
N ALA A 181 6.15 -7.35 5.18
CA ALA A 181 6.58 -8.76 5.25
C ALA A 181 6.93 -9.31 3.87
N ALA A 182 6.06 -9.09 2.87
CA ALA A 182 6.29 -9.56 1.51
C ALA A 182 7.56 -8.95 0.89
N LEU A 183 7.78 -7.64 1.09
CA LEU A 183 9.00 -6.96 0.62
C LEU A 183 10.25 -7.46 1.35
N ALA A 184 10.17 -7.69 2.66
CA ALA A 184 11.28 -8.24 3.45
C ALA A 184 11.68 -9.62 2.95
N VAL A 185 10.72 -10.53 2.79
CA VAL A 185 10.96 -11.89 2.25
C VAL A 185 11.56 -11.85 0.85
N ALA A 186 11.01 -11.01 -0.04
CA ALA A 186 11.53 -10.88 -1.40
C ALA A 186 12.99 -10.38 -1.42
N LYS A 187 13.30 -9.34 -0.64
CA LYS A 187 14.66 -8.77 -0.54
C LYS A 187 15.64 -9.75 0.09
N ALA A 188 15.27 -10.41 1.18
CA ALA A 188 16.11 -11.39 1.86
C ALA A 188 16.40 -12.61 0.96
N THR A 189 15.40 -13.08 0.23
CA THR A 189 15.54 -14.17 -0.76
C THR A 189 16.49 -13.78 -1.88
N ALA A 190 16.31 -12.59 -2.48
CA ALA A 190 17.16 -12.09 -3.55
C ALA A 190 18.62 -11.91 -3.09
N ALA A 191 18.83 -11.51 -1.84
CA ALA A 191 20.15 -11.34 -1.23
C ALA A 191 20.71 -12.63 -0.59
N ALA A 192 20.00 -13.75 -0.68
CA ALA A 192 20.38 -15.03 -0.06
C ALA A 192 20.78 -14.90 1.43
N ARG A 193 20.04 -14.08 2.19
CA ARG A 193 20.29 -13.81 3.61
C ARG A 193 19.07 -14.17 4.47
N PRO A 194 19.27 -14.46 5.77
CA PRO A 194 18.15 -14.54 6.70
C PRO A 194 17.46 -13.17 6.88
N LEU A 195 16.22 -13.22 7.36
CA LEU A 195 15.50 -12.04 7.82
C LEU A 195 16.19 -11.50 9.08
N ASP A 196 16.21 -10.17 9.24
CA ASP A 196 16.59 -9.55 10.50
C ASP A 196 15.46 -9.60 11.54
N GLU A 197 15.71 -9.09 12.75
CA GLU A 197 14.76 -9.10 13.85
C GLU A 197 13.46 -8.35 13.51
N ALA A 198 13.56 -7.19 12.87
CA ALA A 198 12.41 -6.39 12.51
C ALA A 198 11.61 -7.04 11.39
N GLU A 199 12.29 -7.55 10.37
CA GLU A 199 11.69 -8.30 9.26
C GLU A 199 10.96 -9.56 9.77
N THR A 200 11.56 -10.27 10.73
CA THR A 200 10.95 -11.45 11.40
C THR A 200 9.70 -11.05 12.16
N ALA A 201 9.74 -9.97 12.94
CA ALA A 201 8.58 -9.50 13.72
C ALA A 201 7.35 -9.20 12.85
N VAL A 202 7.56 -8.61 11.67
CA VAL A 202 6.48 -8.31 10.71
C VAL A 202 5.93 -9.60 10.07
N VAL A 203 6.80 -10.54 9.70
CA VAL A 203 6.38 -11.86 9.17
C VAL A 203 5.58 -12.66 10.21
N ASP A 204 6.04 -12.69 11.45
CA ASP A 204 5.33 -13.37 12.54
C ASP A 204 3.97 -12.72 12.83
N ALA A 205 3.88 -11.38 12.70
CA ALA A 205 2.61 -10.68 12.82
C ALA A 205 1.62 -11.10 11.73
N CYS A 206 2.07 -11.26 10.48
CA CYS A 206 1.21 -11.79 9.42
C CYS A 206 0.69 -13.20 9.74
N ALA A 207 1.54 -14.08 10.30
CA ALA A 207 1.10 -15.43 10.71
C ALA A 207 0.03 -15.37 11.81
N ARG A 208 0.16 -14.47 12.79
CA ARG A 208 -0.85 -14.27 13.84
C ARG A 208 -2.19 -13.77 13.28
N MET A 209 -2.18 -12.92 12.24
CA MET A 209 -3.41 -12.43 11.60
C MET A 209 -4.21 -13.51 10.87
N THR A 210 -3.53 -14.58 10.42
CA THR A 210 -4.18 -15.71 9.73
C THR A 210 -4.72 -16.78 10.68
N SER A 211 -4.30 -16.77 11.95
CA SER A 211 -4.82 -17.67 12.97
C SER A 211 -6.22 -17.21 13.40
N PRO A 212 -7.24 -18.08 13.39
CA PRO A 212 -8.56 -17.72 13.90
C PRO A 212 -8.46 -17.32 15.39
N PRO A 213 -9.27 -16.36 15.88
CA PRO A 213 -9.24 -15.97 17.28
C PRO A 213 -9.51 -17.19 18.17
N GLN A 214 -8.61 -17.43 19.11
CA GLN A 214 -8.59 -18.61 20.00
C GLN A 214 -9.73 -18.60 21.05
N GLN A 215 -10.81 -17.85 20.83
CA GLN A 215 -11.92 -17.63 21.77
C GLN A 215 -13.14 -18.54 21.54
N LEU A 216 -13.06 -19.58 20.70
CA LEU A 216 -14.18 -20.52 20.46
C LEU A 216 -13.85 -22.00 20.75
N ALA A 217 -12.72 -22.30 21.41
CA ALA A 217 -12.28 -23.68 21.67
C ALA A 217 -12.35 -24.16 23.13
N SER A 218 -13.00 -23.41 24.03
CA SER A 218 -13.14 -23.83 25.45
C SER A 218 -14.52 -23.48 26.01
N ALA A 219 -15.56 -24.11 25.47
CA ALA A 219 -16.84 -24.32 26.18
C ALA A 219 -17.41 -25.68 25.75
N GLY A 220 -16.69 -26.74 26.10
CA GLY A 220 -17.31 -28.06 26.20
C GLY A 220 -18.19 -28.09 27.47
N PRO A 221 -19.37 -28.73 27.45
CA PRO A 221 -20.28 -28.71 28.58
C PRO A 221 -19.70 -29.53 29.75
N ASP A 222 -19.72 -28.93 30.95
CA ASP A 222 -19.60 -29.69 32.19
C ASP A 222 -20.80 -30.63 32.30
N VAL A 223 -20.54 -31.93 32.25
CA VAL A 223 -21.44 -32.98 32.70
C VAL A 223 -20.74 -33.71 33.84
N GLY A 224 -21.16 -33.40 35.05
CA GLY A 224 -20.79 -34.04 36.31
C GLY A 224 -21.76 -33.62 37.40
#